data_AF-A0A2X2K346-F1
#
_entry.id   AF-A0A2X2K346-F1
#
_cell.length_a   1.000
_cell.length_b   1.000
_cell.length_c   1.000
_cell.angle_alpha   90.00
_cell.angle_beta   90.00
_cell.angle_gamma   90.00
#
_symmetry.space_group_name_H-M   'P 1'
#
loop_
_entity.id
_entity.type
_entity.pdbx_description
1 polymer ?
#
loop_
_entity_poly.entity_id
_entity_poly.type
_entity_poly.pdbx_seq_one_letter_code
_entity_poly.pdbx_strand_id
1 'polypeptide(L)'
;MWQLSQIYKPSSNQSLSSFLFMRLNFYLIDLFRQQKRLNDIILCENHSPILTEQPTYFNEYDLRLQDVCALLNHRERQWLMLYLEGYKQYEIADIMSLSTSTIKLIKASVKRKCQRFFK
;
A
#
# COMPACT_ATOMS: atom_id res chain seq x y z
N MET A 1 11.53 18.51 -10.46
CA MET A 1 12.11 17.87 -11.67
C MET A 1 13.57 18.25 -11.88
N TRP A 2 13.94 19.54 -11.93
CA TRP A 2 15.33 19.98 -12.17
C TRP A 2 16.36 19.44 -11.17
N GLN A 3 16.03 19.35 -9.88
CA GLN A 3 16.93 18.75 -8.89
C GLN A 3 17.12 17.23 -9.09
N LEU A 4 16.12 16.51 -9.63
CA LEU A 4 16.23 15.06 -9.87
C LEU A 4 17.17 14.73 -11.03
N SER A 5 17.23 15.59 -12.05
CA SER A 5 18.19 15.43 -13.16
C SER A 5 19.64 15.68 -12.71
N GLN A 6 19.86 16.48 -11.66
CA GLN A 6 21.20 16.74 -11.11
C GLN A 6 21.76 15.55 -10.28
N ILE A 7 20.87 14.72 -9.72
CA ILE A 7 21.25 13.57 -8.87
C ILE A 7 21.40 12.29 -9.72
N TYR A 8 20.89 12.31 -10.96
CA TYR A 8 20.99 11.19 -11.87
C TYR A 8 22.45 10.87 -12.21
N LYS A 9 22.89 9.65 -11.90
CA LYS A 9 24.21 9.13 -12.26
C LYS A 9 24.09 8.25 -13.51
N PRO A 10 24.67 8.66 -14.65
CA PRO A 10 24.63 7.87 -15.89
C PRO A 10 25.36 6.51 -15.81
N SER A 11 26.11 6.27 -14.74
CA SER A 11 26.85 5.02 -14.49
C SER A 11 25.97 3.85 -14.04
N SER A 12 24.67 4.05 -13.90
CA SER A 12 23.71 3.00 -13.57
C SER A 12 23.03 2.50 -14.86
N ASN A 13 22.74 1.19 -14.96
CA ASN A 13 22.09 0.56 -16.12
C ASN A 13 20.65 1.05 -16.41
N GLN A 14 20.21 2.17 -15.84
CA GLN A 14 18.87 2.74 -15.99
C GLN A 14 18.93 4.03 -16.80
N SER A 15 18.04 4.16 -17.79
CA SER A 15 17.86 5.41 -18.53
C SER A 15 17.31 6.52 -17.62
N LEU A 16 17.60 7.78 -17.97
CA LEU A 16 17.06 8.95 -17.27
C LEU A 16 15.53 8.94 -17.21
N SER A 17 14.87 8.51 -18.28
CA SER A 17 13.40 8.38 -18.33
C SER A 17 12.88 7.37 -17.31
N SER A 18 13.52 6.21 -17.19
CA SER A 18 13.14 5.16 -16.23
C SER A 18 13.40 5.60 -14.79
N PHE A 19 14.51 6.29 -14.54
CA PHE A 19 14.83 6.89 -13.25
C PHE A 19 13.80 7.95 -12.82
N LEU A 20 13.46 8.88 -13.72
CA LEU A 20 12.49 9.94 -13.45
C LEU A 20 11.09 9.35 -13.22
N PHE A 21 10.67 8.39 -14.04
CA PHE A 21 9.39 7.71 -13.87
C PHE A 21 9.29 7.03 -12.49
N MET A 22 10.32 6.30 -12.10
CA MET A 22 10.37 5.64 -10.79
C MET A 22 10.28 6.65 -9.63
N ARG A 23 11.06 7.75 -9.70
CA ARG A 23 11.05 8.79 -8.65
C ARG A 23 9.72 9.52 -8.55
N LEU A 24 9.11 9.84 -9.69
CA LEU A 24 7.80 10.49 -9.73
C LEU A 24 6.71 9.58 -9.18
N ASN A 25 6.72 8.29 -9.54
CA ASN A 25 5.76 7.33 -8.99
C ASN A 25 5.84 7.23 -7.47
N PHE A 26 7.05 7.11 -6.91
CA PHE A 26 7.21 7.09 -5.45
C PHE A 26 6.76 8.39 -4.80
N TYR A 27 7.09 9.53 -5.41
CA TYR A 27 6.67 10.84 -4.89
C TYR A 27 5.14 11.00 -4.89
N LEU A 28 4.46 10.58 -5.96
CA LEU A 28 3.00 10.60 -6.03
C LEU A 28 2.38 9.69 -4.97
N ILE A 29 2.88 8.47 -4.80
CA ILE A 29 2.43 7.55 -3.75
C ILE A 29 2.60 8.20 -2.36
N ASP A 30 3.74 8.85 -2.11
CA ASP A 30 3.99 9.52 -0.83
C ASP A 30 3.05 10.73 -0.61
N LEU A 31 2.72 11.49 -1.65
CA LEU A 31 1.70 12.55 -1.58
C LEU A 31 0.31 11.98 -1.22
N PHE A 32 -0.10 10.88 -1.86
CA PHE A 32 -1.37 10.22 -1.52
C PHE A 32 -1.38 9.72 -0.07
N ARG A 33 -0.26 9.18 0.42
CA ARG A 33 -0.13 8.77 1.83
C ARG A 33 -0.23 9.96 2.79
N GLN A 34 0.39 11.09 2.47
CA GLN A 34 0.31 12.30 3.27
C GLN A 34 -1.14 12.80 3.36
N GLN A 35 -1.83 12.85 2.22
CA GLN A 35 -3.24 13.26 2.19
C GLN A 35 -4.14 12.32 3.00
N LYS A 36 -3.94 10.99 2.87
CA LYS A 36 -4.70 10.00 3.66
C LYS A 36 -4.51 10.23 5.17
N ARG A 37 -3.27 10.42 5.63
CA ARG A 37 -2.98 10.71 7.05
C ARG A 37 -3.64 11.99 7.53
N LEU A 38 -3.66 13.05 6.72
CA LEU A 38 -4.35 14.30 7.05
C LEU A 38 -5.86 14.08 7.19
N ASN A 39 -6.47 13.33 6.28
CA ASN A 39 -7.89 12.99 6.36
C ASN A 39 -8.21 12.17 7.63
N ASP A 40 -7.35 11.20 7.98
CA ASP A 40 -7.52 10.38 9.20
C ASP A 40 -7.44 11.25 10.48
N ILE A 41 -6.55 12.25 10.51
CA ILE A 41 -6.43 13.21 11.62
C ILE A 41 -7.69 14.09 11.72
N ILE A 42 -8.15 14.64 10.59
CA ILE A 42 -9.35 15.49 10.54
C ILE A 42 -10.61 14.70 10.96
N LEU A 43 -10.69 13.41 10.63
CA LEU A 43 -11.77 12.51 11.08
C LEU A 43 -11.71 12.21 12.59
N CYS A 44 -10.51 12.10 13.17
CA CYS A 44 -10.35 11.88 14.61
C CYS A 44 -10.66 13.14 15.45
N GLU A 45 -10.39 14.34 14.93
CA GLU A 45 -10.66 15.60 15.63
C GLU A 45 -12.14 16.02 15.57
N ASN A 46 -12.88 15.59 14.53
CA ASN A 46 -14.30 15.85 14.39
C ASN A 46 -15.12 14.65 14.88
N HIS A 47 -15.32 14.53 16.20
CA HIS A 47 -16.31 13.62 16.80
C HIS A 47 -17.77 14.06 16.49
N SER A 48 -18.12 14.17 15.22
CA SER A 48 -19.51 14.30 14.75
C SER A 48 -19.73 13.29 13.64
N PRO A 49 -20.69 12.36 13.77
CA PRO A 49 -21.01 11.41 12.73
C PRO A 49 -21.82 12.16 11.67
N ILE A 50 -21.14 12.96 10.84
CA ILE A 50 -21.74 13.36 9.58
C ILE A 50 -21.66 12.11 8.73
N LEU A 51 -22.71 11.29 8.83
CA LEU A 51 -23.10 10.28 7.85
C LEU A 51 -23.24 11.00 6.51
N THR A 52 -22.10 11.25 5.87
CA THR A 52 -22.08 11.57 4.47
C THR A 52 -22.24 10.21 3.82
N GLU A 53 -23.48 9.89 3.47
CA GLU A 53 -23.82 8.73 2.66
C GLU A 53 -22.95 8.78 1.42
N GLN A 54 -21.79 8.13 1.48
CA GLN A 54 -21.01 7.87 0.29
C GLN A 54 -21.91 7.01 -0.60
N PRO A 55 -22.06 7.35 -1.89
CA PRO A 55 -22.86 6.52 -2.77
C PRO A 55 -22.28 5.11 -2.67
N THR A 56 -23.14 4.16 -2.27
CA THR A 56 -22.82 2.75 -2.17
C THR A 56 -22.62 2.18 -3.58
N TYR A 57 -21.60 2.66 -4.28
CA TYR A 57 -20.91 1.84 -5.25
C TYR A 57 -20.27 0.73 -4.44
N PHE A 58 -21.02 -0.35 -4.22
CA PHE A 58 -20.44 -1.65 -3.90
C PHE A 58 -19.44 -1.93 -5.02
N ASN A 59 -18.21 -1.50 -4.78
CA ASN A 59 -17.16 -1.56 -5.76
C ASN A 59 -16.90 -3.07 -5.93
N GLU A 60 -16.97 -3.62 -7.14
CA GLU A 60 -16.70 -5.04 -7.35
C GLU A 60 -15.34 -5.47 -6.74
N TYR A 61 -14.43 -4.50 -6.59
CA TYR A 61 -13.16 -4.61 -5.89
C TYR A 61 -13.29 -4.86 -4.38
N ASP A 62 -14.26 -4.25 -3.68
CA ASP A 62 -14.50 -4.47 -2.26
C ASP A 62 -15.04 -5.87 -1.99
N LEU A 63 -15.96 -6.35 -2.85
CA LEU A 63 -16.48 -7.72 -2.78
C LEU A 63 -15.36 -8.74 -2.96
N ARG A 64 -14.51 -8.55 -3.99
CA ARG A 64 -13.34 -9.42 -4.23
C ARG A 64 -12.31 -9.33 -3.10
N LEU A 65 -12.14 -8.16 -2.47
CA LEU A 65 -11.23 -8.01 -1.35
C LEU A 65 -11.73 -8.76 -0.11
N GLN A 66 -13.04 -8.75 0.13
CA GLN A 66 -13.66 -9.49 1.23
C GLN A 66 -13.48 -11.00 1.07
N ASP A 67 -13.66 -11.52 -0.15
CA ASP A 67 -13.42 -12.93 -0.48
C ASP A 67 -11.95 -13.31 -0.27
N VAL A 68 -11.02 -12.45 -0.72
CA VAL A 68 -9.58 -12.65 -0.48
C VAL A 68 -9.29 -12.66 1.01
N CYS A 69 -9.85 -11.73 1.78
CA CYS A 69 -9.66 -11.68 3.22
C CYS A 69 -10.15 -12.98 3.89
N ALA A 70 -11.28 -13.55 3.47
CA ALA A 70 -11.79 -14.80 4.02
C ALA A 70 -10.79 -15.97 3.90
N LEU A 71 -10.01 -16.02 2.81
CA LEU A 71 -9.01 -17.08 2.53
C LEU A 71 -7.72 -16.94 3.36
N LEU A 72 -7.43 -15.72 3.82
CA LEU A 72 -6.19 -15.40 4.53
C LEU A 72 -6.35 -15.66 6.03
N ASN A 73 -5.26 -16.06 6.68
CA ASN A 73 -5.21 -16.12 8.14
C ASN A 73 -5.07 -14.70 8.73
N HIS A 74 -5.22 -14.55 10.05
CA HIS A 74 -5.20 -13.23 10.70
C HIS A 74 -3.94 -12.40 10.38
N ARG A 75 -2.75 -13.03 10.43
CA ARG A 75 -1.47 -12.34 10.13
C ARG A 75 -1.35 -11.94 8.66
N GLU A 76 -1.80 -12.80 7.76
CA GLU A 76 -1.84 -12.53 6.32
C GLU A 76 -2.82 -11.39 5.98
N ARG A 77 -3.98 -11.33 6.64
CA ARG A 77 -4.94 -10.23 6.51
C ARG A 77 -4.34 -8.92 7.00
N GLN A 78 -3.75 -8.92 8.19
CA GLN A 78 -3.11 -7.74 8.77
C GLN A 78 -1.99 -7.23 7.84
N TRP A 79 -1.16 -8.13 7.32
CA TRP A 79 -0.14 -7.78 6.33
C TRP A 79 -0.75 -7.18 5.05
N LEU A 80 -1.83 -7.78 4.52
CA LEU A 80 -2.48 -7.31 3.30
C LEU A 80 -3.07 -5.90 3.48
N MET A 81 -3.71 -5.65 4.62
CA MET A 81 -4.27 -4.32 4.92
C MET A 81 -3.17 -3.27 4.96
N LEU A 82 -2.11 -3.48 5.74
CA LEU A 82 -0.99 -2.54 5.80
C LEU A 82 -0.31 -2.36 4.43
N TYR A 83 -0.22 -3.41 3.62
CA TYR A 83 0.30 -3.31 2.27
C TYR A 83 -0.58 -2.44 1.36
N LEU A 84 -1.91 -2.57 1.45
CA LEU A 84 -2.86 -1.77 0.68
C LEU A 84 -2.90 -0.31 1.12
N GLU A 85 -2.66 -0.05 2.41
CA GLU A 85 -2.44 1.32 2.93
C GLU A 85 -1.11 1.92 2.47
N GLY A 86 -0.26 1.11 1.84
CA GLY A 86 0.97 1.53 1.23
C GLY A 86 2.18 1.44 2.15
N TYR A 87 2.12 0.80 3.31
CA TYR A 87 3.30 0.65 4.16
C TYR A 87 4.41 -0.15 3.47
N LYS A 88 5.67 0.27 3.65
CA LYS A 88 6.85 -0.43 3.13
C LYS A 88 7.13 -1.66 3.97
N GLN A 89 7.86 -2.62 3.39
CA GLN A 89 8.09 -3.91 4.03
C GLN A 89 8.75 -3.83 5.42
N TYR A 90 9.69 -2.90 5.62
CA TYR A 90 10.34 -2.69 6.92
C TYR A 90 9.40 -2.01 7.93
N GLU A 91 8.50 -1.13 7.47
CA GLU A 91 7.48 -0.47 8.31
C GLU A 91 6.45 -1.50 8.78
N ILE A 92 6.01 -2.38 7.89
CA ILE A 92 5.11 -3.48 8.24
C ILE A 92 5.77 -4.44 9.24
N ALA A 93 7.06 -4.73 9.06
CA ALA A 93 7.81 -5.58 9.97
C ALA A 93 7.84 -5.00 11.39
N ASP A 94 8.07 -3.69 11.50
CA ASP A 94 8.04 -2.95 12.76
C ASP A 94 6.64 -2.95 13.40
N ILE A 95 5.61 -2.56 12.64
CA ILE A 95 4.20 -2.51 13.10
C ILE A 95 3.71 -3.88 13.57
N MET A 96 4.04 -4.95 12.85
CA MET A 96 3.64 -6.32 13.21
C MET A 96 4.54 -6.95 14.27
N SER A 97 5.64 -6.30 14.68
CA SER A 97 6.67 -6.87 15.55
C SER A 97 7.22 -8.20 15.02
N LEU A 98 7.51 -8.26 13.71
CA LEU A 98 8.01 -9.44 13.01
C LEU A 98 9.31 -9.12 12.26
N SER A 99 10.11 -10.15 11.98
CA SER A 99 11.30 -9.96 11.14
C SER A 99 10.93 -9.64 9.69
N THR A 100 11.79 -8.90 8.99
CA THR A 100 11.62 -8.62 7.55
C THR A 100 11.55 -9.89 6.71
N SER A 101 12.25 -10.96 7.12
CA SER A 101 12.19 -12.29 6.50
C SER A 101 10.82 -12.93 6.68
N THR A 102 10.23 -12.84 7.87
CA THR A 102 8.86 -13.33 8.14
C THR A 102 7.84 -12.61 7.28
N ILE A 103 7.96 -11.29 7.13
CA ILE A 103 7.10 -10.51 6.23
C ILE A 103 7.22 -10.98 4.77
N LYS A 104 8.42 -11.33 4.29
CA LYS A 104 8.59 -11.92 2.94
C LYS A 104 7.85 -13.24 2.79
N LEU A 105 7.90 -14.09 3.81
CA LEU A 105 7.18 -15.38 3.81
C LEU A 105 5.66 -15.18 3.78
N ILE A 106 5.15 -14.24 4.57
CA ILE A 106 3.72 -13.88 4.58
C ILE A 106 3.30 -13.37 3.20
N LYS A 107 4.04 -12.42 2.61
CA LYS A 107 3.79 -11.92 1.24
C LYS A 107 3.73 -13.05 0.21
N ALA A 108 4.68 -13.99 0.27
CA ALA A 108 4.73 -15.12 -0.65
C ALA A 108 3.55 -16.09 -0.42
N SER A 109 3.12 -16.29 0.82
CA SER A 109 1.95 -17.11 1.17
C SER A 109 0.66 -16.50 0.63
N VAL A 110 0.42 -15.21 0.90
CA VAL A 110 -0.74 -14.45 0.39
C VAL A 110 -0.81 -14.53 -1.13
N LYS A 111 0.30 -14.26 -1.83
CA LYS A 111 0.36 -14.37 -3.29
C LYS A 111 -0.06 -15.75 -3.79
N ARG A 112 0.44 -16.83 -3.18
CA ARG A 112 0.09 -18.21 -3.55
C ARG A 112 -1.40 -18.51 -3.32
N LYS A 113 -1.98 -18.02 -2.22
CA LYS A 113 -3.40 -18.20 -1.91
C LYS A 113 -4.29 -17.46 -2.91
N CYS A 114 -4.01 -16.19 -3.18
CA CYS A 114 -4.76 -15.41 -4.16
C CYS A 114 -4.67 -16.04 -5.56
N GLN A 115 -3.47 -16.47 -5.98
CA GLN A 115 -3.29 -17.13 -7.27
C GLN A 115 -4.08 -18.44 -7.43
N ARG A 116 -4.36 -19.16 -6.34
CA ARG A 116 -5.19 -20.38 -6.39
C ARG A 116 -6.68 -20.07 -6.48
N PHE A 117 -7.10 -18.93 -5.95
CA PHE A 117 -8.51 -18.55 -5.90
C PHE A 117 -8.99 -17.90 -7.20
N PHE A 118 -8.14 -17.10 -7.85
CA PHE A 118 -8.46 -16.42 -9.12
C PHE A 118 -8.13 -17.27 -10.37
N LYS A 119 -7.89 -18.57 -10.21
CA LYS A 119 -7.53 -19.48 -11.29
C LYS A 119 -8.67 -20.48 -11.49
#